data_AF-M6R6K2-F1
#
_entry.id   AF-M6R6K2-F1
#
_cell.length_a   1.000
_cell.length_b   1.000
_cell.length_c   1.000
_cell.angle_alpha   90.00
_cell.angle_beta   90.00
_cell.angle_gamma   90.00
#
_symmetry.space_group_name_H-M   'P 1'
#
loop_
_entity.id
_entity.type
_entity.pdbx_description
1 polymer ?
#
loop_
_entity_poly.entity_id
_entity_poly.type
_entity_poly.pdbx_seq_one_letter_code
_entity_poly.pdbx_strand_id
1 'polypeptide(L)'
;MSKWYDPAELEDFLGSLPKFRVRLRLASEYKNRQEKVPKELRYMILIQRLYLQKKILLRRNEWMKGELRSIFSEKVQIESEFKVLEKLLKEIRNENADLICG
;
A
#
# COMPACT_ATOMS: atom_id res chain seq x y z
N MET A 1 8.86 -12.34 0.54
CA MET A 1 7.97 -11.17 0.28
C MET A 1 6.71 -11.67 -0.38
N SER A 2 5.57 -11.59 0.31
CA SER A 2 4.27 -11.94 -0.30
C SER A 2 4.10 -11.09 -1.57
N LYS A 3 3.78 -11.73 -2.69
CA LYS A 3 3.44 -11.02 -3.93
C LYS A 3 2.15 -10.27 -3.61
N TRP A 4 2.26 -9.00 -3.21
CA TRP A 4 1.14 -8.10 -2.88
C TRP A 4 0.17 -7.87 -4.06
N TYR A 5 0.41 -8.55 -5.17
CA TYR A 5 -0.28 -8.45 -6.43
C TYR A 5 -0.31 -9.85 -7.06
N ASP A 6 -1.49 -10.48 -7.03
CA ASP A 6 -1.75 -11.71 -7.78
C ASP A 6 -2.48 -11.35 -9.09
N PRO A 7 -1.92 -11.70 -10.27
CA PRO A 7 -2.65 -11.62 -11.53
C PRO A 7 -4.04 -12.28 -11.48
N ALA A 8 -4.22 -13.34 -10.67
CA ALA A 8 -5.52 -14.00 -10.50
C ALA A 8 -6.55 -13.08 -9.82
N GLU A 9 -6.18 -12.38 -8.75
CA GLU A 9 -7.07 -11.42 -8.08
C GLU A 9 -7.48 -10.27 -9.01
N LEU A 10 -6.58 -9.82 -9.89
CA LEU A 10 -6.91 -8.80 -10.89
C LEU A 10 -7.95 -9.33 -11.88
N GLU A 11 -7.79 -10.56 -12.35
CA GLU A 11 -8.76 -11.20 -13.25
C GLU A 11 -10.12 -11.40 -12.57
N ASP A 12 -10.15 -11.78 -11.30
CA ASP A 12 -11.39 -11.92 -10.54
C ASP A 12 -12.10 -10.58 -10.39
N PHE A 13 -11.34 -9.51 -10.08
CA PHE A 13 -11.89 -8.17 -9.97
C PHE A 13 -12.43 -7.67 -11.31
N LEU A 14 -11.78 -7.99 -12.42
CA LEU A 14 -12.29 -7.68 -13.76
C LEU A 14 -13.52 -8.52 -14.11
N GLY A 15 -13.55 -9.80 -13.73
CA GLY A 15 -14.70 -10.70 -13.89
C GLY A 15 -15.92 -10.32 -13.06
N SER A 16 -15.72 -9.57 -11.96
CA SER A 16 -16.80 -9.02 -11.15
C SER A 16 -17.59 -7.92 -11.88
N LEU A 17 -16.94 -7.17 -12.78
CA LEU A 17 -17.56 -6.09 -13.54
C LEU A 17 -18.39 -6.66 -14.70
N PRO A 18 -19.73 -6.45 -14.76
CA PRO A 18 -20.60 -7.10 -15.75
C PRO A 18 -20.16 -6.92 -17.20
N LYS A 19 -19.75 -5.70 -17.58
CA LYS A 19 -19.26 -5.39 -18.93
C LYS A 19 -17.95 -6.11 -19.28
N PHE A 20 -17.11 -6.40 -18.28
CA PHE A 20 -15.85 -7.11 -18.48
C PHE A 20 -16.00 -8.62 -18.42
N ARG A 21 -16.91 -9.13 -17.60
CA ARG A 21 -17.27 -10.54 -17.58
C ARG A 21 -17.63 -11.06 -18.97
N VAL A 22 -18.43 -10.30 -19.72
CA VAL A 22 -18.82 -10.66 -21.10
C VAL A 22 -17.59 -10.70 -22.03
N ARG A 23 -16.70 -9.72 -21.93
CA ARG A 23 -15.48 -9.64 -22.77
C ARG A 23 -14.48 -10.74 -22.44
N LEU A 24 -14.30 -11.06 -21.17
CA LEU A 24 -13.46 -12.15 -20.71
C LEU A 24 -14.03 -13.50 -21.12
N ARG A 25 -15.36 -13.69 -21.00
CA ARG A 25 -16.05 -14.88 -21.49
C ARG A 25 -15.83 -15.06 -23.00
N LEU A 26 -16.01 -13.99 -23.79
CA LEU A 26 -15.79 -14.02 -25.22
C LEU A 26 -14.34 -14.41 -25.55
N ALA A 27 -13.35 -13.83 -24.86
CA ALA A 27 -11.94 -14.20 -25.04
C ALA A 27 -11.66 -15.67 -24.67
N SER A 28 -12.30 -16.20 -23.62
CA SER A 28 -12.24 -17.62 -23.27
C SER A 28 -12.89 -18.52 -24.32
N GLU A 29 -13.99 -18.10 -24.94
CA GLU A 29 -14.63 -18.85 -26.03
C GLU A 29 -13.69 -19.00 -27.23
N TYR A 30 -13.03 -17.92 -27.66
CA TYR A 30 -12.00 -17.99 -28.71
C TYR A 30 -10.87 -18.96 -28.32
N LYS A 31 -10.39 -18.89 -27.07
CA LYS A 31 -9.33 -19.78 -26.57
C LYS A 31 -9.78 -21.25 -26.58
N ASN A 32 -11.01 -21.53 -26.16
CA ASN A 32 -11.58 -22.88 -26.13
C ASN A 32 -11.75 -23.47 -27.54
N ARG A 33 -12.02 -22.62 -28.53
CA ARG A 33 -12.07 -22.99 -29.96
C ARG A 33 -10.69 -23.08 -30.62
N GLN A 34 -9.62 -22.82 -29.87
CA GLN A 34 -8.25 -22.67 -30.39
C GLN A 34 -8.13 -21.60 -31.50
N GLU A 35 -9.05 -20.65 -31.50
CA GLU A 35 -9.06 -19.54 -32.44
C GLU A 35 -8.26 -18.36 -31.89
N LYS A 36 -7.76 -17.53 -32.80
CA LYS A 36 -7.03 -16.32 -32.43
C LYS A 36 -8.00 -15.25 -31.93
N VAL A 37 -7.83 -14.83 -30.68
CA VAL A 37 -8.63 -13.74 -30.09
C VAL A 37 -8.46 -12.45 -30.91
N PRO A 38 -9.58 -11.77 -31.31
CA PRO A 38 -9.53 -10.51 -32.04
C PRO A 38 -8.62 -9.47 -31.37
N LYS A 39 -7.91 -8.68 -32.18
CA LYS A 39 -6.89 -7.74 -31.69
C LYS A 39 -7.52 -6.66 -30.80
N GLU A 40 -8.68 -6.17 -31.19
CA GLU A 40 -9.49 -5.17 -30.51
C GLU A 40 -9.91 -5.68 -29.13
N LEU A 41 -10.39 -6.92 -29.06
CA LEU A 41 -10.79 -7.56 -27.80
C LEU A 41 -9.59 -7.71 -26.85
N ARG A 42 -8.42 -8.12 -27.37
CA ARG A 42 -7.19 -8.21 -26.58
C ARG A 42 -6.78 -6.85 -26.02
N TYR A 43 -6.83 -5.78 -26.82
CA TYR A 43 -6.51 -4.44 -26.36
C TYR A 43 -7.50 -3.91 -25.34
N MET A 44 -8.80 -4.15 -25.53
CA MET A 44 -9.82 -3.75 -24.54
C MET A 44 -9.58 -4.41 -23.18
N ILE A 45 -9.25 -5.70 -23.15
CA ILE A 45 -8.93 -6.43 -21.91
C ILE A 45 -7.65 -5.85 -21.29
N LEU A 46 -6.60 -5.64 -22.08
CA LEU A 46 -5.33 -5.09 -21.61
C LEU A 46 -5.47 -3.69 -21.02
N ILE A 47 -6.14 -2.77 -21.72
CA ILE A 47 -6.36 -1.39 -21.25
C ILE A 47 -7.08 -1.39 -19.90
N GLN A 48 -8.07 -2.27 -19.73
CA GLN A 48 -8.78 -2.34 -18.46
C GLN A 48 -7.93 -2.91 -17.33
N ARG A 49 -7.12 -3.95 -17.60
CA ARG A 49 -6.16 -4.48 -16.64
C ARG A 49 -5.24 -3.36 -16.14
N LEU A 50 -4.67 -2.58 -17.06
CA LEU A 50 -3.80 -1.45 -16.75
C LEU A 50 -4.53 -0.37 -15.94
N TYR A 51 -5.78 -0.05 -16.30
CA TYR A 51 -6.57 0.94 -15.57
C TYR A 51 -6.85 0.51 -14.13
N LEU A 52 -7.17 -0.78 -13.92
CA LEU A 52 -7.42 -1.32 -12.59
C LEU A 52 -6.15 -1.36 -11.75
N GLN A 53 -5.03 -1.82 -12.33
CA GLN A 53 -3.71 -1.76 -11.69
C GLN A 53 -3.37 -0.35 -11.23
N LYS A 54 -3.59 0.66 -12.08
CA LYS A 54 -3.38 2.07 -11.73
C LYS A 54 -4.21 2.48 -10.51
N LYS A 55 -5.49 2.11 -10.46
CA LYS A 55 -6.36 2.43 -9.31
C LYS A 55 -5.88 1.80 -8.01
N ILE A 56 -5.46 0.54 -8.06
CA ILE A 56 -4.92 -0.18 -6.91
C ILE A 56 -3.65 0.51 -6.40
N LEU A 57 -2.73 0.82 -7.32
CA LEU A 57 -1.49 1.53 -6.99
C LEU A 57 -1.75 2.91 -6.36
N LEU A 58 -2.73 3.65 -6.85
CA LEU A 58 -3.11 4.96 -6.29
C LEU A 58 -3.62 4.83 -4.85
N ARG A 59 -4.57 3.92 -4.60
CA ARG A 59 -5.08 3.68 -3.23
C ARG A 59 -3.98 3.25 -2.28
N ARG A 60 -3.07 2.38 -2.74
CA ARG A 60 -1.91 1.96 -1.93
C ARG A 60 -1.01 3.14 -1.59
N ASN A 61 -0.74 4.02 -2.57
CA ASN A 61 0.07 5.22 -2.33
C ASN A 61 -0.59 6.15 -1.31
N GLU A 62 -1.91 6.36 -1.40
CA GLU A 62 -2.67 7.14 -0.42
C GLU A 62 -2.59 6.54 0.98
N TRP A 63 -2.78 5.21 1.09
CA TRP A 63 -2.65 4.50 2.36
C TRP A 63 -1.23 4.62 2.95
N MET A 64 -0.18 4.37 2.16
CA MET A 64 1.21 4.51 2.60
C MET A 64 1.55 5.94 3.05
N LYS A 65 0.97 6.97 2.41
CA LYS A 65 1.10 8.37 2.87
C LYS A 65 0.41 8.62 4.21
N GLY A 66 -0.64 7.87 4.53
CA GLY A 66 -1.28 7.89 5.85
C GLY A 66 -0.38 7.25 6.90
N GLU A 67 0.09 6.03 6.64
CA GLU A 67 1.00 5.29 7.52
C GLU A 67 2.27 6.08 7.84
N LEU A 68 2.92 6.65 6.81
CA LEU A 68 4.11 7.48 7.00
C LEU A 68 3.82 8.69 7.90
N ARG A 69 2.67 9.34 7.74
CA ARG A 69 2.29 10.46 8.60
C ARG A 69 2.09 10.04 10.05
N SER A 70 1.50 8.86 10.31
CA SER A 70 1.38 8.31 11.67
C SER A 70 2.76 8.07 12.28
N ILE A 71 3.62 7.34 11.57
CA ILE A 71 4.98 7.00 12.02
C ILE A 71 5.80 8.27 12.32
N PHE A 72 5.72 9.29 11.46
CA PHE A 72 6.41 10.56 11.71
C PHE A 72 5.86 11.30 12.94
N SER A 73 4.55 11.24 13.18
CA SER A 73 3.94 11.86 14.37
C SER A 73 4.38 11.16 15.65
N GLU A 74 4.37 9.83 15.65
CA GLU A 74 4.87 9.01 16.77
C GLU A 74 6.35 9.27 17.04
N LYS A 75 7.18 9.36 15.98
CA LYS A 75 8.59 9.72 16.11
C LYS A 75 8.79 11.06 16.82
N VAL A 76 8.05 12.10 16.40
CA VAL A 76 8.15 13.44 17.00
C VAL A 76 7.73 13.40 18.47
N GLN A 77 6.68 12.66 18.80
CA GLN A 77 6.24 12.49 20.18
C GLN A 77 7.34 11.84 21.03
N ILE A 78 7.90 10.72 20.57
CA ILE A 78 8.99 10.02 21.27
C ILE A 78 10.22 10.93 21.44
N GLU A 79 10.61 11.69 20.40
CA GLU A 79 11.72 12.66 20.49
C GLU A 79 11.45 13.74 21.54
N SER A 80 10.20 14.15 21.72
CA SER A 80 9.83 15.14 22.74
C SER A 80 9.89 14.56 24.16
N GLU A 81 9.37 13.35 24.36
CA GLU A 81 9.40 12.64 25.64
C GLU A 81 10.86 12.36 26.05
N PHE A 82 11.70 11.97 25.10
CA PHE A 82 13.11 11.74 25.33
C PHE A 82 13.84 12.99 25.83
N LYS A 83 13.59 14.16 25.22
CA LYS A 83 14.18 15.44 25.68
C LYS A 83 13.75 15.80 27.11
N VAL A 84 12.51 15.52 27.48
CA VAL A 84 12.02 15.76 28.84
C VAL A 84 12.76 14.86 29.84
N LEU A 85 12.89 13.57 29.52
CA LEU A 85 13.63 12.62 30.34
C LEU A 85 15.11 12.97 30.49
N GLU A 86 15.77 13.43 29.42
CA GLU A 86 17.15 13.91 29.49
C GLU A 86 17.30 15.11 30.44
N LYS A 87 16.34 16.05 30.42
CA LYS A 87 16.33 17.20 31.32
C LYS A 87 16.18 16.77 32.78
N LEU A 88 15.21 15.91 33.06
CA LEU A 88 14.98 15.37 34.41
C LEU A 88 16.20 14.61 34.93
N LEU A 89 16.83 13.79 34.08
CA LEU A 89 18.02 13.04 34.44
C LEU A 89 19.21 13.96 34.76
N LYS A 90 19.34 15.08 34.05
CA LYS A 90 20.36 16.10 34.35
C LYS A 90 20.08 16.81 35.68
N GLU A 91 18.82 17.14 35.96
CA GLU A 91 18.41 17.75 37.24
C GLU A 91 18.72 16.83 38.42
N ILE A 92 18.31 15.56 38.36
CA ILE A 92 18.61 14.55 39.40
C ILE A 92 20.13 14.38 39.60
N ARG A 93 20.91 14.40 38.53
CA ARG A 93 22.38 14.30 38.63
C ARG A 93 23.00 15.51 39.34
N ASN A 94 22.49 16.71 39.07
CA ASN A 94 22.97 17.92 39.73
C ASN A 94 22.58 17.92 41.22
N GLU A 95 21.33 17.60 41.55
CA GLU A 95 20.86 17.51 42.95
C GLU A 95 21.68 16.49 43.75
N ASN A 96 21.96 15.32 43.17
CA ASN A 96 22.81 14.32 43.81
C ASN A 96 24.26 14.79 44.00
N ALA A 97 24.81 15.57 43.06
CA ALA A 97 26.15 16.11 43.20
C ALA A 97 26.23 17.15 44.33
N ASP A 98 25.22 17.99 44.45
CA ASP A 98 25.10 19.00 45.52
C ASP A 98 24.96 18.32 46.90
N LEU A 99 24.21 17.22 46.99
CA LEU A 99 24.06 16.42 48.23
C LEU A 99 25.34 15.69 48.66
N ILE A 100 26.25 15.38 47.73
CA ILE A 100 27.52 14.69 48.02
C ILE A 100 28.63 15.70 48.35
N CYS A 101 28.57 16.93 47.83
CA CYS A 101 29.60 17.95 47.99
C CYS A 101 29.29 19.03 49.04
N GLY A 102 28.06 19.10 49.56
CA GLY A 102 27.66 19.94 50.70
C GLY A 102 27.77 19.21 52.04
#